data_AF-A0A395N2P3-F1
#
_entry.id   AF-A0A395N2P3-F1
#
_cell.length_a   1.000
_cell.length_b   1.000
_cell.length_c   1.000
_cell.angle_alpha   90.00
_cell.angle_beta   90.00
_cell.angle_gamma   90.00
#
_symmetry.space_group_name_H-M   'P 1'
#
loop_
_entity.id
_entity.type
_entity.pdbx_description
1 polymer ?
#
loop_
_entity_poly.entity_id
_entity_poly.type
_entity_poly.pdbx_seq_one_letter_code
_entity_poly.pdbx_strand_id
1 'polypeptide(L)'
;MRFSDSLILIGLTGLAGAHPQKRSPNASPISKRAIDLEAFKLAPMAEYVSQEKLPEDASAKVVTKRADYTETAQDLVKATFPKAEFRMVKDHYVGSNGIAHVNFKQTVNGVDVDNADFNVNIGADGEVFSYGNSFYEGKMPGPLTKRDEKDPVEALKDTVSVLSLPVEADNAKAVKKSDKHYEFTGTSGTVSKPQAKLTYLVDDGKLKLTWRVETDIVDNWLLTYVNAAKTDEVVGVVDYNAEATYEVYPWGVNDPASGSRSVVKDPQNLAFSPFGWHSDGSSNYTTTRGNNGIAQTNPSGGSAYLNNYRPDSKSYTFEYKYSLTETNPTNYRDASTTQLFYTANQYHDVLHALGFDEKAGNFQANNNNNGGAANDAVILMTQDGSRLNNAAFSTPPDGQPGRMMMYIWDYSTPKRDSSFDTGVVIHEYTHGLSNRLTGGPANSGCLAGGESGGMGEGWSDFMAISVHLQPKDTRAAVKPMGDWIANEPKGIRAYPYATSLTTNPLTYKSANGLSSVHAIGTIWATALYEVLWNLIDKHGKNDEIFPKFNGQVPTDGKFLAMKLVMDGMALQPCGPNMVQARDAIIDADTALTGGKNKCELWKGFAKRGLGTAAKYSSSSRTESFALPSGC
;
A
#
# COMPACT_ATOMS: atom_id res chain seq x y z
N MET A 1 66.71 -17.83 -25.17
CA MET A 1 66.89 -18.36 -23.80
C MET A 1 65.49 -18.46 -23.21
N ARG A 2 64.94 -19.66 -23.01
CA ARG A 2 65.01 -20.48 -21.77
C ARG A 2 64.42 -19.74 -20.55
N PHE A 3 63.44 -20.24 -19.80
CA PHE A 3 62.55 -21.43 -19.88
C PHE A 3 61.37 -21.19 -18.90
N SER A 4 60.12 -21.53 -19.26
CA SER A 4 59.29 -22.65 -18.71
C SER A 4 58.03 -22.08 -18.02
N ASP A 5 56.85 -22.70 -17.92
CA ASP A 5 56.20 -23.90 -18.52
C ASP A 5 54.67 -23.56 -18.61
N SER A 6 53.80 -24.06 -19.51
CA SER A 6 53.31 -25.44 -19.79
C SER A 6 52.50 -26.06 -18.63
N LEU A 7 51.30 -26.66 -18.80
CA LEU A 7 50.65 -27.30 -19.97
C LEU A 7 49.12 -27.05 -20.09
N ILE A 8 48.61 -27.34 -21.29
CA ILE A 8 47.18 -27.60 -21.63
C ILE A 8 47.06 -29.14 -21.92
N LEU A 9 45.85 -29.75 -21.89
CA LEU A 9 45.21 -30.61 -22.95
C LEU A 9 44.33 -31.80 -22.43
N ILE A 10 43.15 -31.98 -23.06
CA ILE A 10 42.26 -33.19 -23.16
C ILE A 10 41.62 -33.74 -21.86
N GLY A 11 40.37 -34.23 -21.77
CA GLY A 11 39.24 -34.25 -22.73
C GLY A 11 38.42 -35.57 -22.75
N LEU A 12 37.10 -35.43 -22.97
CA LEU A 12 36.08 -36.43 -23.38
C LEU A 12 35.46 -37.48 -22.40
N THR A 13 34.12 -37.37 -22.34
CA THR A 13 33.06 -38.42 -22.38
C THR A 13 32.80 -39.40 -21.24
N GLY A 14 31.56 -39.37 -20.75
CA GLY A 14 30.82 -40.50 -20.15
C GLY A 14 29.31 -40.22 -20.22
N LEU A 15 28.57 -40.97 -21.03
CA LEU A 15 27.13 -40.77 -21.27
C LEU A 15 26.28 -41.83 -20.54
N ALA A 16 25.16 -41.37 -19.99
CA ALA A 16 23.88 -42.08 -19.77
C ALA A 16 23.83 -43.35 -18.89
N GLY A 17 22.96 -43.28 -17.87
CA GLY A 17 22.39 -44.43 -17.15
C GLY A 17 21.18 -43.96 -16.34
N ALA A 18 19.98 -44.02 -16.92
CA ALA A 18 18.75 -43.49 -16.33
C ALA A 18 17.89 -44.60 -15.70
N HIS A 19 17.14 -44.29 -14.63
CA HIS A 19 15.69 -44.56 -14.50
C HIS A 19 15.13 -43.95 -13.19
N PRO A 20 13.79 -43.82 -13.01
CA PRO A 20 13.22 -42.59 -12.45
C PRO A 20 12.73 -42.71 -11.00
N GLN A 21 12.88 -41.62 -10.24
CA GLN A 21 11.99 -41.33 -9.11
C GLN A 21 10.95 -40.30 -9.53
N LYS A 22 9.67 -40.65 -9.34
CA LYS A 22 8.57 -39.69 -9.31
C LYS A 22 8.83 -38.68 -8.19
N ARG A 23 9.18 -37.44 -8.53
CA ARG A 23 8.90 -36.31 -7.63
C ARG A 23 7.45 -35.90 -7.86
N SER A 24 6.65 -35.97 -6.80
CA SER A 24 5.31 -35.40 -6.74
C SER A 24 5.33 -33.92 -7.14
N PRO A 25 4.20 -33.35 -7.62
CA PRO A 25 4.16 -31.93 -7.91
C PRO A 25 4.36 -31.15 -6.61
N ASN A 26 5.46 -30.40 -6.52
CA ASN A 26 5.56 -29.35 -5.51
C ASN A 26 4.46 -28.34 -5.83
N ALA A 27 3.50 -28.20 -4.91
CA ALA A 27 2.56 -27.10 -4.96
C ALA A 27 3.37 -25.79 -4.92
N SER A 28 3.08 -24.87 -5.84
CA SER A 28 3.60 -23.51 -5.77
C SER A 28 3.25 -22.92 -4.40
N PRO A 29 4.15 -22.15 -3.76
CA PRO A 29 3.78 -21.40 -2.57
C PRO A 29 2.69 -20.41 -2.96
N ILE A 30 1.48 -20.67 -2.47
CA ILE A 30 0.36 -19.75 -2.57
C ILE A 30 0.77 -18.48 -1.82
N SER A 31 0.77 -17.33 -2.51
CA SER A 31 0.93 -16.03 -1.86
C SER A 31 -0.11 -15.94 -0.74
N LYS A 32 0.34 -15.86 0.52
CA LYS A 32 -0.56 -15.81 1.67
C LYS A 32 -1.35 -14.50 1.60
N ARG A 33 -2.68 -14.59 1.72
CA ARG A 33 -3.53 -13.40 1.79
C ARG A 33 -3.07 -12.51 2.94
N ALA A 34 -3.03 -11.20 2.72
CA ALA A 34 -2.98 -10.25 3.82
C ALA A 34 -4.15 -10.51 4.78
N ILE A 35 -3.85 -10.53 6.08
CA ILE A 35 -4.85 -10.72 7.14
C ILE A 35 -5.30 -9.36 7.66
N ASP A 36 -6.60 -9.26 7.86
CA ASP A 36 -7.25 -8.10 8.45
C ASP A 36 -7.05 -8.10 9.98
N LEU A 37 -6.26 -7.14 10.48
CA LEU A 37 -6.03 -6.96 11.92
C LEU A 37 -7.27 -6.41 12.65
N GLU A 38 -8.22 -5.77 11.94
CA GLU A 38 -9.48 -5.28 12.55
C GLU A 38 -10.29 -6.45 13.12
N ALA A 39 -10.22 -7.62 12.49
CA ALA A 39 -10.89 -8.85 12.95
C ALA A 39 -10.39 -9.36 14.31
N PHE A 40 -9.27 -8.85 14.81
CA PHE A 40 -8.65 -9.23 16.08
C PHE A 40 -8.60 -8.09 17.10
N LYS A 41 -9.32 -6.98 16.87
CA LYS A 41 -9.36 -5.86 17.82
C LYS A 41 -10.10 -6.21 19.11
N LEU A 42 -9.49 -5.81 20.23
CA LEU A 42 -10.08 -5.96 21.56
C LEU A 42 -11.16 -4.91 21.80
N ALA A 43 -12.30 -5.33 22.37
CA ALA A 43 -13.40 -4.43 22.69
C ALA A 43 -13.06 -3.53 23.90
N PRO A 44 -13.50 -2.26 23.91
CA PRO A 44 -13.36 -1.39 25.07
C PRO A 44 -14.23 -1.90 26.23
N MET A 45 -13.62 -2.08 27.39
CA MET A 45 -14.25 -2.68 28.58
C MET A 45 -14.00 -1.88 29.88
N ALA A 46 -13.43 -0.68 29.76
CA ALA A 46 -13.08 0.16 30.90
C ALA A 46 -14.19 1.15 31.26
N GLU A 47 -14.43 1.33 32.56
CA GLU A 47 -15.28 2.37 33.13
C GLU A 47 -14.42 3.49 33.73
N TYR A 48 -14.95 4.72 33.80
CA TYR A 48 -14.28 5.86 34.42
C TYR A 48 -15.24 6.64 35.33
N VAL A 49 -14.79 6.88 36.57
CA VAL A 49 -15.51 7.67 37.58
C VAL A 49 -14.76 8.98 37.78
N SER A 50 -15.37 10.06 37.30
CA SER A 50 -14.88 11.43 37.50
C SER A 50 -15.12 11.92 38.93
N GLN A 51 -14.40 12.97 39.35
CA GLN A 51 -14.53 13.60 40.67
C GLN A 51 -15.99 13.88 41.07
N GLU A 52 -16.79 14.44 40.15
CA GLU A 52 -18.23 14.75 40.34
C GLU A 52 -19.12 13.51 40.58
N LYS A 53 -18.63 12.32 40.24
CA LYS A 53 -19.36 11.04 40.30
C LYS A 53 -18.79 10.07 41.33
N LEU A 54 -17.79 10.49 42.11
CA LEU A 54 -17.29 9.71 43.24
C LEU A 54 -18.44 9.52 44.25
N PRO A 55 -18.81 8.28 44.62
CA PRO A 55 -19.87 8.08 45.60
C PRO A 55 -19.35 8.52 46.98
N GLU A 56 -20.24 9.09 47.81
CA GLU A 56 -19.88 9.69 49.11
C GLU A 56 -19.14 8.71 50.04
N ASP A 57 -19.38 7.40 49.89
CA ASP A 57 -18.72 6.36 50.65
C ASP A 57 -17.31 6.00 50.13
N ALA A 58 -16.95 6.29 48.88
CA ALA A 58 -15.57 6.18 48.40
C ALA A 58 -14.70 7.26 49.06
N SER A 59 -15.21 8.48 49.21
CA SER A 59 -14.57 9.56 49.98
C SER A 59 -14.51 9.23 51.48
N ALA A 60 -15.58 8.66 52.04
CA ALA A 60 -15.68 8.35 53.47
C ALA A 60 -15.02 7.01 53.92
N LYS A 61 -14.74 6.07 53.01
CA LYS A 61 -14.03 4.81 53.35
C LYS A 61 -12.53 4.97 53.49
N VAL A 62 -11.94 6.06 52.98
CA VAL A 62 -10.50 6.35 53.07
C VAL A 62 -10.20 7.32 54.24
N VAL A 63 -11.00 7.25 55.32
CA VAL A 63 -10.88 8.09 56.54
C VAL A 63 -9.74 7.62 57.47
N THR A 64 -8.61 7.24 56.89
CA THR A 64 -7.30 7.46 57.50
C THR A 64 -6.50 8.34 56.56
N LYS A 65 -6.29 9.61 56.93
CA LYS A 65 -5.49 10.56 56.16
C LYS A 65 -4.01 10.16 56.24
N ARG A 66 -3.62 9.19 55.41
CA ARG A 66 -2.26 8.67 55.36
C ARG A 66 -1.37 9.60 54.53
N ALA A 67 -0.08 9.61 54.84
CA ALA A 67 0.89 10.49 54.18
C ALA A 67 1.33 10.00 52.78
N ASP A 68 0.88 8.82 52.36
CA ASP A 68 1.28 8.16 51.12
C ASP A 68 0.07 7.93 50.20
N TYR A 69 0.10 8.56 49.03
CA TYR A 69 -0.94 8.47 48.01
C TYR A 69 -1.08 7.05 47.43
N THR A 70 -0.05 6.21 47.51
CA THR A 70 -0.09 4.82 47.05
C THR A 70 -0.93 3.93 47.96
N GLU A 71 -0.93 4.19 49.28
CA GLU A 71 -1.78 3.48 50.23
C GLU A 71 -3.25 3.87 50.06
N THR A 72 -3.55 5.18 49.94
CA THR A 72 -4.89 5.72 49.61
C THR A 72 -5.45 5.07 48.35
N ALA A 73 -4.65 5.00 47.29
CA ALA A 73 -5.03 4.36 46.03
C ALA A 73 -5.26 2.85 46.19
N GLN A 74 -4.40 2.14 46.94
CA GLN A 74 -4.54 0.70 47.13
C GLN A 74 -5.79 0.34 47.96
N ASP A 75 -6.14 1.14 48.96
CA ASP A 75 -7.32 0.90 49.79
C ASP A 75 -8.62 1.14 49.02
N LEU A 76 -8.65 2.07 48.05
CA LEU A 76 -9.76 2.18 47.08
C LEU A 76 -9.94 0.88 46.28
N VAL A 77 -8.87 0.35 45.67
CA VAL A 77 -8.96 -0.87 44.85
C VAL A 77 -9.44 -2.07 45.68
N LYS A 78 -8.99 -2.21 46.95
CA LYS A 78 -9.50 -3.23 47.88
C LYS A 78 -10.99 -3.02 48.21
N ALA A 79 -11.43 -1.78 48.37
CA ALA A 79 -12.82 -1.47 48.69
C ALA A 79 -13.77 -1.73 47.51
N THR A 80 -13.34 -1.44 46.28
CA THR A 80 -14.10 -1.72 45.06
C THR A 80 -14.08 -3.21 44.72
N PHE A 81 -12.92 -3.87 44.78
CA PHE A 81 -12.75 -5.28 44.41
C PHE A 81 -12.16 -6.14 45.55
N PRO A 82 -12.90 -6.39 46.64
CA PRO A 82 -12.40 -7.10 47.82
C PRO A 82 -12.05 -8.58 47.60
N LYS A 83 -12.33 -9.12 46.42
CA LYS A 83 -12.03 -10.50 46.00
C LYS A 83 -11.00 -10.60 44.87
N ALA A 84 -10.56 -9.48 44.30
CA ALA A 84 -9.57 -9.51 43.24
C ALA A 84 -8.17 -9.70 43.83
N GLU A 85 -7.39 -10.60 43.24
CA GLU A 85 -5.93 -10.55 43.37
C GLU A 85 -5.41 -9.48 42.41
N PHE A 86 -4.49 -8.63 42.86
CA PHE A 86 -3.90 -7.59 42.03
C PHE A 86 -2.53 -7.16 42.59
N ARG A 87 -1.74 -6.48 41.75
CA ARG A 87 -0.47 -5.86 42.12
C ARG A 87 -0.45 -4.39 41.71
N MET A 88 0.17 -3.55 42.53
CA MET A 88 0.53 -2.18 42.14
C MET A 88 1.63 -2.24 41.07
N VAL A 89 1.57 -1.35 40.08
CA VAL A 89 2.65 -1.13 39.11
C VAL A 89 3.65 -0.12 39.71
N LYS A 90 4.96 -0.34 39.48
CA LYS A 90 6.03 0.34 40.23
C LYS A 90 6.34 1.76 39.78
N ASP A 91 5.77 2.20 38.67
CA ASP A 91 5.99 3.45 37.97
C ASP A 91 4.92 4.51 38.29
N HIS A 92 4.34 4.44 39.49
CA HIS A 92 3.48 5.50 40.01
C HIS A 92 4.26 6.83 40.13
N TYR A 93 3.60 7.95 39.85
CA TYR A 93 4.24 9.27 39.80
C TYR A 93 3.29 10.38 40.22
N VAL A 94 3.83 11.56 40.54
CA VAL A 94 3.06 12.79 40.74
C VAL A 94 3.27 13.68 39.53
N GLY A 95 2.18 14.06 38.86
CA GLY A 95 2.19 14.96 37.71
C GLY A 95 2.57 16.39 38.12
N SER A 96 2.98 17.21 37.15
CA SER A 96 3.29 18.64 37.37
C SER A 96 2.10 19.48 37.81
N ASN A 97 0.88 18.94 37.68
CA ASN A 97 -0.37 19.48 38.20
C ASN A 97 -0.64 19.11 39.69
N GLY A 98 0.24 18.34 40.33
CA GLY A 98 0.09 17.89 41.72
C GLY A 98 -0.83 16.67 41.91
N ILE A 99 -1.32 16.05 40.84
CA ILE A 99 -2.12 14.81 40.91
C ILE A 99 -1.18 13.61 40.93
N ALA A 100 -1.36 12.69 41.87
CA ALA A 100 -0.63 11.42 41.87
C ALA A 100 -1.38 10.37 41.05
N HIS A 101 -0.65 9.60 40.25
CA HIS A 101 -1.18 8.54 39.39
C HIS A 101 -0.64 7.20 39.87
N VAL A 102 -1.54 6.29 40.25
CA VAL A 102 -1.21 4.95 40.76
C VAL A 102 -1.98 3.91 39.97
N ASN A 103 -1.25 2.98 39.35
CA ASN A 103 -1.84 1.93 38.51
C ASN A 103 -1.73 0.57 39.19
N PHE A 104 -2.73 -0.27 38.99
CA PHE A 104 -2.80 -1.65 39.47
C PHE A 104 -3.18 -2.56 38.32
N LYS A 105 -2.52 -3.71 38.22
CA LYS A 105 -2.81 -4.77 37.25
C LYS A 105 -3.48 -5.91 38.00
N GLN A 106 -4.63 -6.39 37.52
CA GLN A 106 -5.27 -7.58 38.09
C GLN A 106 -4.39 -8.80 37.83
N THR A 107 -4.34 -9.72 38.80
CA THR A 107 -3.64 -10.99 38.67
C THR A 107 -4.59 -12.14 38.96
N VAL A 108 -4.36 -13.30 38.35
CA VAL A 108 -5.07 -14.54 38.64
C VAL A 108 -4.03 -15.65 38.65
N ASN A 109 -3.98 -16.48 39.70
CA ASN A 109 -2.97 -17.56 39.82
C ASN A 109 -1.51 -17.06 39.66
N GLY A 110 -1.23 -15.83 40.09
CA GLY A 110 0.08 -15.17 39.92
C GLY A 110 0.44 -14.78 38.48
N VAL A 111 -0.53 -14.75 37.56
CA VAL A 111 -0.38 -14.33 36.17
C VAL A 111 -1.16 -13.02 35.96
N ASP A 112 -0.57 -12.06 35.25
CA ASP A 112 -1.23 -10.79 34.93
C ASP A 112 -2.43 -11.01 33.99
N VAL A 113 -3.53 -10.31 34.24
CA VAL A 113 -4.64 -10.17 33.29
C VAL A 113 -4.38 -8.91 32.46
N ASP A 114 -3.86 -9.07 31.25
CA ASP A 114 -3.11 -8.02 30.56
C ASP A 114 -3.96 -6.80 30.14
N ASN A 115 -5.28 -6.94 29.95
CA ASN A 115 -6.23 -5.85 29.68
C ASN A 115 -7.13 -5.47 30.87
N ALA A 116 -6.83 -5.95 32.09
CA ALA A 116 -7.57 -5.65 33.31
C ALA A 116 -6.74 -4.80 34.28
N ASP A 117 -6.92 -3.49 34.20
CA ASP A 117 -6.21 -2.46 34.96
C ASP A 117 -7.16 -1.67 35.84
N PHE A 118 -6.61 -1.07 36.90
CA PHE A 118 -7.29 -0.07 37.72
C PHE A 118 -6.30 1.09 37.90
N ASN A 119 -6.67 2.29 37.44
CA ASN A 119 -5.89 3.50 37.67
C ASN A 119 -6.59 4.39 38.68
N VAL A 120 -5.85 4.88 39.67
CA VAL A 120 -6.34 5.82 40.68
C VAL A 120 -5.55 7.11 40.57
N ASN A 121 -6.28 8.22 40.47
CA ASN A 121 -5.74 9.56 40.51
C ASN A 121 -6.03 10.16 41.89
N ILE A 122 -5.00 10.61 42.60
CA ILE A 122 -5.09 11.18 43.95
C ILE A 122 -4.81 12.68 43.87
N GLY A 123 -5.66 13.49 44.51
CA GLY A 123 -5.52 14.94 44.58
C GLY A 123 -4.37 15.39 45.46
N ALA A 124 -3.98 16.66 45.34
CA ALA A 124 -2.92 17.26 46.17
C ALA A 124 -3.30 17.38 47.67
N ASP A 125 -4.59 17.19 47.99
CA ASP A 125 -5.16 17.06 49.34
C ASP A 125 -4.97 15.65 49.96
N GLY A 126 -4.58 14.67 49.13
CA GLY A 126 -4.45 13.26 49.48
C GLY A 126 -5.73 12.43 49.29
N GLU A 127 -6.79 13.00 48.71
CA GLU A 127 -8.07 12.32 48.50
C GLU A 127 -8.17 11.72 47.08
N VAL A 128 -9.07 10.76 46.87
CA VAL A 128 -9.31 10.19 45.53
C VAL A 128 -9.91 11.28 44.64
N PHE A 129 -9.24 11.63 43.55
CA PHE A 129 -9.70 12.63 42.58
C PHE A 129 -10.53 12.00 41.45
N SER A 130 -10.09 10.86 40.93
CA SER A 130 -10.85 10.05 39.97
C SER A 130 -10.25 8.65 39.85
N TYR A 131 -10.97 7.71 39.24
CA TYR A 131 -10.42 6.40 38.90
C TYR A 131 -11.00 5.82 37.63
N GLY A 132 -10.23 4.94 36.97
CA GLY A 132 -10.67 4.09 35.88
C GLY A 132 -10.46 2.62 36.23
N ASN A 133 -11.32 1.74 35.69
CA ASN A 133 -11.33 0.32 36.02
C ASN A 133 -11.68 -0.55 34.79
N SER A 134 -10.95 -1.65 34.61
CA SER A 134 -11.30 -2.78 33.72
C SER A 134 -11.08 -4.15 34.38
N PHE A 135 -11.06 -4.24 35.72
CA PHE A 135 -10.93 -5.52 36.44
C PHE A 135 -12.04 -6.52 36.08
N TYR A 136 -11.65 -7.77 35.90
CA TYR A 136 -12.56 -8.89 35.63
C TYR A 136 -13.25 -9.37 36.91
N GLU A 137 -14.58 -9.34 36.93
CA GLU A 137 -15.41 -9.85 38.04
C GLU A 137 -16.04 -11.23 37.79
N GLY A 138 -15.85 -11.79 36.59
CA GLY A 138 -16.48 -13.05 36.21
C GLY A 138 -15.87 -14.28 36.87
N LYS A 139 -16.13 -15.46 36.29
CA LYS A 139 -15.74 -16.73 36.88
C LYS A 139 -14.21 -16.92 36.81
N MET A 140 -13.54 -16.86 37.96
CA MET A 140 -12.12 -17.16 38.05
C MET A 140 -11.82 -18.64 37.73
N PRO A 141 -10.75 -18.93 36.96
CA PRO A 141 -10.27 -20.30 36.72
C PRO A 141 -9.65 -20.91 37.99
N GLY A 142 -9.56 -22.24 38.02
CA GLY A 142 -8.83 -22.95 39.07
C GLY A 142 -7.30 -22.77 38.95
N PRO A 143 -6.53 -23.35 39.90
CA PRO A 143 -5.06 -23.28 39.89
C PRO A 143 -4.45 -23.84 38.60
N LEU A 144 -3.50 -23.10 38.03
CA LEU A 144 -2.79 -23.48 36.80
C LEU A 144 -1.89 -24.70 36.99
N THR A 145 -1.93 -25.61 36.02
CA THR A 145 -1.01 -26.76 35.89
C THR A 145 -0.22 -26.67 34.59
N LYS A 146 0.94 -27.35 34.53
CA LYS A 146 1.78 -27.44 33.31
C LYS A 146 1.11 -28.09 32.09
N ARG A 147 -0.11 -28.61 32.20
CA ARG A 147 -0.86 -29.20 31.08
C ARG A 147 -1.83 -28.22 30.43
N ASP A 148 -2.03 -27.05 31.04
CA ASP A 148 -2.99 -26.03 30.61
C ASP A 148 -2.36 -25.02 29.63
N GLU A 149 -1.04 -25.12 29.38
CA GLU A 149 -0.27 -24.29 28.46
C GLU A 149 0.35 -25.14 27.31
N LYS A 150 0.24 -24.67 26.08
CA LYS A 150 1.01 -25.14 24.91
C LYS A 150 2.44 -24.59 24.94
N ASP A 151 3.34 -25.15 24.13
CA ASP A 151 4.72 -24.65 24.08
C ASP A 151 4.76 -23.20 23.52
N PRO A 152 5.54 -22.27 24.10
CA PRO A 152 5.62 -20.91 23.58
C PRO A 152 6.14 -20.85 22.12
N VAL A 153 6.94 -21.82 21.65
CA VAL A 153 7.35 -21.90 20.24
C VAL A 153 6.17 -22.29 19.34
N GLU A 154 5.25 -23.12 19.80
CA GLU A 154 3.98 -23.39 19.08
C GLU A 154 3.16 -22.09 19.01
N ALA A 155 3.04 -21.34 20.10
CA ALA A 155 2.36 -20.04 20.10
C ALA A 155 2.96 -19.03 19.10
N LEU A 156 4.29 -18.93 19.02
CA LEU A 156 4.96 -18.09 18.01
C LEU A 156 4.64 -18.57 16.58
N LYS A 157 4.67 -19.88 16.32
CA LYS A 157 4.35 -20.43 15.00
C LYS A 157 2.90 -20.18 14.61
N ASP A 158 1.97 -20.24 15.57
CA ASP A 158 0.57 -19.89 15.36
C ASP A 158 0.41 -18.39 15.06
N THR A 159 1.05 -17.50 15.82
CA THR A 159 1.10 -16.05 15.51
C THR A 159 1.56 -15.79 14.07
N VAL A 160 2.70 -16.38 13.69
CA VAL A 160 3.29 -16.22 12.34
C VAL A 160 2.38 -16.82 11.25
N SER A 161 1.73 -17.95 11.52
CA SER A 161 0.86 -18.62 10.54
C SER A 161 -0.47 -17.89 10.36
N VAL A 162 -1.17 -17.59 11.46
CA VAL A 162 -2.52 -17.01 11.49
C VAL A 162 -2.53 -15.55 11.05
N LEU A 163 -1.50 -14.77 11.41
CA LEU A 163 -1.34 -13.38 10.94
C LEU A 163 -0.49 -13.27 9.66
N SER A 164 0.04 -14.38 9.15
CA SER A 164 0.93 -14.42 7.97
C SER A 164 2.11 -13.45 8.04
N LEU A 165 2.70 -13.29 9.23
CA LEU A 165 3.81 -12.37 9.45
C LEU A 165 5.05 -12.80 8.63
N PRO A 166 5.89 -11.86 8.17
CA PRO A 166 7.12 -12.14 7.43
C PRO A 166 8.26 -12.62 8.35
N VAL A 167 7.96 -13.58 9.23
CA VAL A 167 8.86 -14.05 10.30
C VAL A 167 9.13 -15.54 10.13
N GLU A 168 10.40 -15.90 10.01
CA GLU A 168 10.83 -17.29 9.96
C GLU A 168 10.97 -17.84 11.39
N ALA A 169 10.13 -18.82 11.75
CA ALA A 169 10.07 -19.40 13.10
C ALA A 169 10.40 -20.90 13.14
N ASP A 170 10.78 -21.53 12.03
CA ASP A 170 10.98 -22.98 11.96
C ASP A 170 12.03 -23.50 12.94
N ASN A 171 13.14 -22.78 13.06
CA ASN A 171 14.27 -23.08 13.96
C ASN A 171 14.17 -22.40 15.34
N ALA A 172 13.01 -21.82 15.67
CA ALA A 172 12.82 -21.05 16.89
C ALA A 172 13.00 -21.89 18.17
N LYS A 173 13.63 -21.30 19.18
CA LYS A 173 13.85 -21.87 20.52
C LYS A 173 13.54 -20.84 21.58
N ALA A 174 12.65 -21.19 22.51
CA ALA A 174 12.31 -20.37 23.67
C ALA A 174 13.42 -20.42 24.73
N VAL A 175 13.93 -19.26 25.12
CA VAL A 175 14.91 -19.08 26.20
C VAL A 175 14.23 -18.37 27.36
N LYS A 176 14.14 -19.02 28.54
CA LYS A 176 13.44 -18.47 29.70
C LYS A 176 14.16 -17.22 30.23
N LYS A 177 13.43 -16.10 30.30
CA LYS A 177 13.90 -14.79 30.81
C LYS A 177 13.51 -14.60 32.28
N SER A 178 12.26 -14.91 32.61
CA SER A 178 11.73 -14.92 33.98
C SER A 178 10.64 -15.99 34.09
N ASP A 179 9.87 -16.08 35.19
CA ASP A 179 8.81 -17.08 35.25
C ASP A 179 7.73 -16.80 34.19
N LYS A 180 7.34 -17.86 33.47
CA LYS A 180 6.37 -17.81 32.35
C LYS A 180 6.67 -16.75 31.28
N HIS A 181 7.93 -16.34 31.11
CA HIS A 181 8.36 -15.35 30.12
C HIS A 181 9.63 -15.80 29.40
N TYR A 182 9.58 -15.78 28.07
CA TYR A 182 10.58 -16.35 27.17
C TYR A 182 10.96 -15.34 26.07
N GLU A 183 12.22 -15.39 25.65
CA GLU A 183 12.74 -14.72 24.46
C GLU A 183 13.07 -15.80 23.42
N PHE A 184 12.68 -15.59 22.17
CA PHE A 184 12.94 -16.55 21.10
C PHE A 184 14.31 -16.30 20.44
N THR A 185 14.95 -17.39 20.04
CA THR A 185 16.21 -17.40 19.30
C THR A 185 16.08 -18.35 18.11
N GLY A 186 16.85 -18.13 17.04
CA GLY A 186 16.69 -18.91 15.80
C GLY A 186 15.51 -18.46 14.93
N THR A 187 15.04 -17.23 15.13
CA THR A 187 14.05 -16.52 14.30
C THR A 187 14.73 -15.49 13.39
N SER A 188 14.10 -15.13 12.28
CA SER A 188 14.48 -13.96 11.45
C SER A 188 13.24 -13.27 10.89
N GLY A 189 13.37 -12.03 10.39
CA GLY A 189 12.23 -11.22 9.93
C GLY A 189 11.64 -10.29 11.01
N THR A 190 12.30 -10.15 12.15
CA THR A 190 11.96 -9.19 13.21
C THR A 190 13.16 -8.33 13.58
N VAL A 191 12.92 -7.07 13.97
CA VAL A 191 13.96 -6.11 14.37
C VAL A 191 14.56 -6.48 15.72
N SER A 192 13.69 -6.82 16.68
CA SER A 192 14.06 -7.37 17.97
C SER A 192 13.73 -8.88 18.03
N LYS A 193 14.33 -9.60 18.98
CA LYS A 193 13.98 -11.01 19.21
C LYS A 193 12.56 -11.09 19.74
N PRO A 194 11.67 -11.90 19.13
CA PRO A 194 10.30 -12.04 19.62
C PRO A 194 10.28 -12.55 21.06
N GLN A 195 9.22 -12.22 21.80
CA GLN A 195 9.04 -12.69 23.18
C GLN A 195 7.69 -13.37 23.34
N ALA A 196 7.57 -14.25 24.34
CA ALA A 196 6.29 -14.82 24.77
C ALA A 196 6.17 -14.74 26.29
N LYS A 197 5.09 -14.11 26.77
CA LYS A 197 4.73 -14.08 28.19
C LYS A 197 3.36 -14.75 28.36
N LEU A 198 3.23 -15.65 29.33
CA LEU A 198 1.92 -16.20 29.68
C LEU A 198 1.15 -15.12 30.43
N THR A 199 -0.07 -14.84 29.97
CA THR A 199 -0.97 -13.83 30.51
C THR A 199 -2.40 -14.39 30.51
N TYR A 200 -3.30 -13.71 31.19
CA TYR A 200 -4.73 -13.85 30.91
C TYR A 200 -5.19 -12.65 30.08
N LEU A 201 -6.23 -12.85 29.29
CA LEU A 201 -6.92 -11.79 28.55
C LEU A 201 -8.43 -11.94 28.75
N VAL A 202 -9.12 -10.82 28.97
CA VAL A 202 -10.59 -10.78 28.95
C VAL A 202 -11.05 -10.57 27.52
N ASP A 203 -11.85 -11.51 27.02
CA ASP A 203 -12.47 -11.48 25.69
C ASP A 203 -13.92 -11.99 25.80
N ASP A 204 -14.88 -11.30 25.18
CA ASP A 204 -16.33 -11.59 25.28
C ASP A 204 -16.81 -11.91 26.72
N GLY A 205 -16.37 -11.09 27.69
CA GLY A 205 -16.71 -11.26 29.11
C GLY A 205 -16.14 -12.54 29.76
N LYS A 206 -15.17 -13.20 29.15
CA LYS A 206 -14.54 -14.45 29.62
C LYS A 206 -13.03 -14.27 29.75
N LEU A 207 -12.47 -14.84 30.81
CA LEU A 207 -11.04 -14.88 31.01
C LEU A 207 -10.43 -16.05 30.23
N LYS A 208 -9.62 -15.77 29.20
CA LYS A 208 -8.85 -16.76 28.43
C LYS A 208 -7.39 -16.73 28.89
N LEU A 209 -6.77 -17.89 29.06
CA LEU A 209 -5.32 -17.99 29.26
C LEU A 209 -4.63 -17.87 27.90
N THR A 210 -3.62 -17.01 27.78
CA THR A 210 -2.97 -16.69 26.50
C THR A 210 -1.45 -16.65 26.61
N TRP A 211 -0.77 -16.98 25.52
CA TRP A 211 0.58 -16.48 25.28
C TRP A 211 0.46 -15.12 24.58
N ARG A 212 0.91 -14.05 25.24
CA ARG A 212 1.19 -12.79 24.55
C ARG A 212 2.53 -12.95 23.83
N VAL A 213 2.46 -13.15 22.53
CA VAL A 213 3.59 -13.18 21.61
C VAL A 213 3.84 -11.76 21.11
N GLU A 214 5.04 -11.26 21.32
CA GLU A 214 5.47 -9.90 21.01
C GLU A 214 6.45 -9.93 19.83
N THR A 215 6.07 -9.32 18.71
CA THR A 215 6.83 -9.31 17.45
C THR A 215 6.95 -7.90 16.88
N ASP A 216 8.19 -7.40 16.85
CA ASP A 216 8.58 -6.17 16.15
C ASP A 216 8.94 -6.51 14.70
N ILE A 217 8.01 -6.28 13.78
CA ILE A 217 8.14 -6.58 12.35
C ILE A 217 8.34 -5.33 11.50
N VAL A 218 9.07 -4.33 12.03
CA VAL A 218 9.37 -3.03 11.39
C VAL A 218 8.14 -2.10 11.29
N ASP A 219 7.12 -2.53 10.55
CA ASP A 219 5.92 -1.73 10.24
C ASP A 219 4.92 -1.69 11.38
N ASN A 220 4.91 -2.72 12.21
CA ASN A 220 3.97 -2.94 13.29
C ASN A 220 4.73 -3.58 14.47
N TRP A 221 4.41 -3.15 15.70
CA TRP A 221 4.93 -3.81 16.91
C TRP A 221 3.74 -4.50 17.57
N LEU A 222 3.60 -5.78 17.24
CA LEU A 222 2.39 -6.55 17.55
C LEU A 222 2.52 -7.29 18.89
N LEU A 223 1.55 -7.07 19.76
CA LEU A 223 1.20 -7.96 20.87
C LEU A 223 0.06 -8.87 20.42
N THR A 224 0.40 -10.08 19.99
CA THR A 224 -0.56 -11.11 19.60
C THR A 224 -0.90 -12.00 20.79
N TYR A 225 -2.17 -12.04 21.19
CA TYR A 225 -2.64 -12.92 22.26
C TYR A 225 -3.14 -14.23 21.67
N VAL A 226 -2.31 -15.27 21.70
CA VAL A 226 -2.69 -16.62 21.23
C VAL A 226 -3.21 -17.43 22.40
N ASN A 227 -4.31 -18.17 22.23
CA ASN A 227 -4.86 -19.05 23.26
C ASN A 227 -3.77 -20.04 23.73
N ALA A 228 -3.58 -20.14 25.05
CA ALA A 228 -2.58 -21.01 25.66
C ALA A 228 -3.03 -22.48 25.69
N ALA A 229 -4.30 -22.78 25.47
CA ALA A 229 -4.74 -24.13 25.14
C ALA A 229 -4.04 -24.64 23.87
N LYS A 230 -4.13 -25.95 23.59
CA LYS A 230 -3.57 -26.56 22.37
C LYS A 230 -4.43 -26.30 21.14
N THR A 231 -4.62 -25.02 20.83
CA THR A 231 -5.35 -24.48 19.67
C THR A 231 -4.52 -23.36 19.04
N ASP A 232 -4.76 -23.08 17.76
CA ASP A 232 -4.15 -22.00 16.97
C ASP A 232 -4.90 -20.66 17.07
N GLU A 233 -5.91 -20.57 17.95
CA GLU A 233 -6.76 -19.39 18.12
C GLU A 233 -5.95 -18.15 18.54
N VAL A 234 -5.89 -17.15 17.67
CA VAL A 234 -5.53 -15.77 18.05
C VAL A 234 -6.77 -15.10 18.63
N VAL A 235 -6.69 -14.76 19.92
CA VAL A 235 -7.77 -14.13 20.71
C VAL A 235 -7.84 -12.63 20.45
N GLY A 236 -6.71 -11.99 20.17
CA GLY A 236 -6.67 -10.60 19.76
C GLY A 236 -5.27 -10.10 19.47
N VAL A 237 -5.18 -8.91 18.88
CA VAL A 237 -3.94 -8.23 18.53
C VAL A 237 -3.99 -6.78 18.99
N VAL A 238 -2.92 -6.31 19.60
CA VAL A 238 -2.67 -4.88 19.84
C VAL A 238 -1.42 -4.49 19.07
N ASP A 239 -1.50 -3.43 18.29
CA ASP A 239 -0.34 -2.81 17.66
C ASP A 239 0.11 -1.60 18.49
N TYR A 240 1.42 -1.43 18.62
CA TYR A 240 2.05 -0.28 19.27
C TYR A 240 2.51 0.81 18.28
N ASN A 241 2.44 0.56 16.97
CA ASN A 241 2.79 1.58 15.98
C ASN A 241 1.67 2.61 15.78
N ALA A 242 2.07 3.81 15.38
CA ALA A 242 1.15 4.92 15.14
C ALA A 242 0.56 4.81 13.72
N GLU A 243 -0.77 4.82 13.66
CA GLU A 243 -1.60 4.83 12.45
C GLU A 243 -1.23 6.04 11.57
N ALA A 244 -0.87 5.82 10.31
CA ALA A 244 -0.45 6.91 9.41
C ALA A 244 -1.67 7.58 8.78
N THR A 245 -1.79 8.90 8.90
CA THR A 245 -2.91 9.67 8.33
C THR A 245 -2.44 10.68 7.29
N TYR A 246 -3.25 10.87 6.25
CA TYR A 246 -2.94 11.78 5.14
C TYR A 246 -4.19 12.59 4.79
N GLU A 247 -4.13 13.91 4.86
CA GLU A 247 -5.22 14.77 4.33
C GLU A 247 -4.97 15.00 2.83
N VAL A 248 -5.73 14.32 1.98
CA VAL A 248 -5.50 14.28 0.51
C VAL A 248 -6.81 14.27 -0.25
N TYR A 249 -6.78 14.60 -1.54
CA TYR A 249 -7.79 14.15 -2.49
C TYR A 249 -7.62 12.62 -2.62
N PRO A 250 -8.59 11.81 -2.16
CA PRO A 250 -8.46 10.36 -2.11
C PRO A 250 -8.51 9.74 -3.51
N TRP A 251 -8.07 8.49 -3.62
CA TRP A 251 -8.11 7.72 -4.87
C TRP A 251 -9.49 7.77 -5.54
N GLY A 252 -9.51 8.03 -6.85
CA GLY A 252 -10.74 8.23 -7.62
C GLY A 252 -11.18 9.70 -7.75
N VAL A 253 -10.65 10.62 -6.93
CA VAL A 253 -10.79 12.07 -7.14
C VAL A 253 -9.65 12.55 -8.05
N ASN A 254 -9.99 12.96 -9.27
CA ASN A 254 -9.00 13.36 -10.29
C ASN A 254 -8.30 14.68 -9.91
N ASP A 255 -9.08 15.64 -9.40
CA ASP A 255 -8.65 17.02 -9.19
C ASP A 255 -9.59 17.76 -8.20
N PRO A 256 -9.21 18.96 -7.71
CA PRO A 256 -10.00 19.76 -6.78
C PRO A 256 -11.37 20.27 -7.25
N ALA A 257 -11.71 20.22 -8.53
CA ALA A 257 -13.06 20.50 -9.03
C ALA A 257 -13.94 19.24 -9.08
N SER A 258 -13.31 18.06 -9.14
CA SER A 258 -14.00 16.76 -9.14
C SER A 258 -14.42 16.24 -7.75
N GLY A 259 -13.81 16.73 -6.67
CA GLY A 259 -14.10 16.29 -5.30
C GLY A 259 -13.39 17.09 -4.21
N SER A 260 -13.49 16.60 -2.96
CA SER A 260 -12.92 17.23 -1.76
C SER A 260 -11.77 16.41 -1.19
N ARG A 261 -10.94 17.04 -0.36
CA ARG A 261 -9.95 16.34 0.47
C ARG A 261 -10.62 15.62 1.64
N SER A 262 -10.03 14.53 2.09
CA SER A 262 -10.39 13.80 3.29
C SER A 262 -9.13 13.25 3.97
N VAL A 263 -9.21 12.99 5.27
CA VAL A 263 -8.18 12.20 5.95
C VAL A 263 -8.37 10.73 5.58
N VAL A 264 -7.38 10.14 4.93
CA VAL A 264 -7.26 8.68 4.76
C VAL A 264 -6.25 8.16 5.79
N LYS A 265 -6.49 6.95 6.29
CA LYS A 265 -5.68 6.30 7.32
C LYS A 265 -5.19 4.96 6.81
N ASP A 266 -3.91 4.68 7.03
CA ASP A 266 -3.19 3.48 6.61
C ASP A 266 -3.58 2.96 5.21
N PRO A 267 -3.51 3.83 4.16
CA PRO A 267 -3.94 3.50 2.80
C PRO A 267 -3.04 2.46 2.10
N GLN A 268 -1.88 2.12 2.67
CA GLN A 268 -0.96 1.13 2.14
C GLN A 268 -1.60 -0.26 2.05
N ASN A 269 -1.38 -0.95 0.94
CA ASN A 269 -1.72 -2.36 0.85
C ASN A 269 -0.49 -3.21 1.15
N LEU A 270 -0.43 -3.78 2.36
CA LEU A 270 0.75 -4.53 2.84
C LEU A 270 1.10 -5.78 2.00
N ALA A 271 0.22 -6.24 1.11
CA ALA A 271 0.55 -7.29 0.14
C ALA A 271 1.47 -6.80 -1.00
N PHE A 272 1.48 -5.49 -1.26
CA PHE A 272 2.21 -4.84 -2.37
C PHE A 272 3.27 -3.87 -1.87
N SER A 273 3.03 -3.27 -0.69
CA SER A 273 3.93 -2.44 0.08
C SER A 273 4.22 -3.11 1.44
N PRO A 274 5.06 -4.17 1.50
CA PRO A 274 5.30 -4.97 2.71
C PRO A 274 6.18 -4.29 3.78
N PHE A 275 6.56 -3.03 3.55
CA PHE A 275 7.29 -2.13 4.46
C PHE A 275 6.48 -0.83 4.67
N GLY A 276 5.15 -0.92 4.51
CA GLY A 276 4.24 0.19 4.28
C GLY A 276 4.75 1.14 3.21
N TRP A 277 4.39 2.42 3.32
CA TRP A 277 4.94 3.47 2.48
C TRP A 277 6.09 4.24 3.14
N HIS A 278 6.31 4.04 4.45
CA HIS A 278 7.26 4.82 5.27
C HIS A 278 8.52 4.05 5.70
N SER A 279 8.74 2.86 5.17
CA SER A 279 10.01 2.12 5.34
C SER A 279 10.51 1.59 4.00
N ASP A 280 11.81 1.32 3.92
CA ASP A 280 12.45 0.52 2.85
C ASP A 280 12.88 -0.87 3.35
N GLY A 281 12.38 -1.28 4.52
CA GLY A 281 12.76 -2.53 5.19
C GLY A 281 14.15 -2.49 5.87
N SER A 282 14.93 -1.42 5.67
CA SER A 282 16.21 -1.17 6.37
C SER A 282 16.17 0.08 7.25
N SER A 283 15.33 1.06 6.90
CA SER A 283 15.17 2.33 7.61
C SER A 283 13.72 2.80 7.57
N ASN A 284 13.22 3.24 8.73
CA ASN A 284 11.90 3.85 8.86
C ASN A 284 12.00 5.38 8.76
N TYR A 285 10.99 6.02 8.17
CA TYR A 285 10.97 7.44 7.84
C TYR A 285 9.69 8.12 8.32
N THR A 286 9.81 9.09 9.24
CA THR A 286 8.71 9.97 9.68
C THR A 286 8.30 11.02 8.64
N THR A 287 8.65 10.81 7.37
CA THR A 287 8.55 11.77 6.27
C THR A 287 8.13 11.05 4.99
N THR A 288 7.73 11.77 3.94
CA THR A 288 7.25 11.25 2.65
C THR A 288 8.34 10.54 1.83
N ARG A 289 8.84 9.42 2.36
CA ARG A 289 9.88 8.54 1.83
C ARG A 289 9.64 7.12 2.32
N GLY A 290 9.84 6.14 1.45
CA GLY A 290 9.95 4.72 1.79
C GLY A 290 10.26 3.90 0.56
N ASN A 291 9.78 2.64 0.52
CA ASN A 291 10.20 1.68 -0.50
C ASN A 291 9.86 2.12 -1.93
N ASN A 292 8.66 2.62 -2.16
CA ASN A 292 8.15 2.83 -3.53
C ASN A 292 8.56 4.21 -4.10
N GLY A 293 8.90 5.17 -3.24
CA GLY A 293 9.23 6.52 -3.65
C GLY A 293 9.72 7.45 -2.54
N ILE A 294 10.31 8.57 -2.98
CA ILE A 294 10.81 9.65 -2.14
C ILE A 294 10.29 10.98 -2.69
N ALA A 295 9.41 11.64 -1.95
CA ALA A 295 8.81 12.91 -2.32
C ALA A 295 9.52 14.10 -1.69
N GLN A 296 9.63 15.18 -2.44
CA GLN A 296 10.22 16.45 -2.00
C GLN A 296 9.80 17.60 -2.90
N THR A 297 9.90 18.81 -2.36
CA THR A 297 9.88 20.04 -3.13
C THR A 297 11.15 20.20 -3.96
N ASN A 298 11.05 20.79 -5.16
CA ASN A 298 12.24 21.15 -5.96
C ASN A 298 12.16 22.55 -6.61
N PRO A 299 11.96 23.63 -5.83
CA PRO A 299 11.80 24.99 -6.38
C PRO A 299 13.04 25.53 -7.13
N SER A 300 14.19 24.84 -7.07
CA SER A 300 15.39 25.18 -7.84
C SER A 300 15.41 24.59 -9.25
N GLY A 301 14.60 23.56 -9.53
CA GLY A 301 14.69 22.78 -10.77
C GLY A 301 16.00 21.97 -10.91
N GLY A 302 16.73 21.77 -9.81
CA GLY A 302 18.01 21.05 -9.80
C GLY A 302 17.86 19.53 -9.75
N SER A 303 18.96 18.80 -9.86
CA SER A 303 18.97 17.32 -9.78
C SER A 303 19.02 16.75 -8.36
N ALA A 304 19.25 17.59 -7.34
CA ALA A 304 19.28 17.17 -5.95
C ALA A 304 17.86 16.82 -5.44
N TYR A 305 17.75 15.76 -4.65
CA TYR A 305 16.47 15.30 -4.10
C TYR A 305 16.59 14.78 -2.67
N LEU A 306 17.60 13.95 -2.35
CA LEU A 306 17.78 13.31 -1.03
C LEU A 306 17.64 14.28 0.15
N ASN A 307 18.28 15.45 0.07
CA ASN A 307 18.31 16.46 1.13
C ASN A 307 17.36 17.65 0.86
N ASN A 308 16.53 17.60 -0.18
CA ASN A 308 15.53 18.63 -0.43
C ASN A 308 14.43 18.59 0.64
N TYR A 309 13.76 19.72 0.80
CA TYR A 309 12.71 19.86 1.80
C TYR A 309 11.48 18.99 1.49
N ARG A 310 11.00 18.31 2.53
CA ARG A 310 9.80 17.49 2.60
C ARG A 310 9.21 17.56 4.02
N PRO A 311 7.89 17.37 4.22
CA PRO A 311 7.27 17.38 5.54
C PRO A 311 7.76 16.23 6.42
N ASP A 312 8.02 16.50 7.70
CA ASP A 312 8.40 15.51 8.73
C ASP A 312 7.34 15.53 9.85
N SER A 313 6.77 14.36 10.15
CA SER A 313 5.69 14.17 11.11
C SER A 313 5.96 12.92 11.96
N LYS A 314 6.47 13.13 13.18
CA LYS A 314 6.83 12.04 14.11
C LYS A 314 5.64 11.21 14.59
N SER A 315 4.42 11.72 14.44
CA SER A 315 3.17 11.01 14.71
C SER A 315 2.54 10.40 13.45
N TYR A 316 3.25 10.41 12.32
CA TYR A 316 2.75 9.99 11.00
C TYR A 316 1.46 10.70 10.56
N THR A 317 1.21 11.90 11.09
CA THR A 317 0.05 12.75 10.78
C THR A 317 0.44 13.72 9.67
N PHE A 318 0.15 13.37 8.42
CA PHE A 318 0.44 14.19 7.22
C PHE A 318 -0.79 15.00 6.80
N GLU A 319 -1.34 15.76 7.75
CA GLU A 319 -2.57 16.54 7.60
C GLU A 319 -2.25 18.04 7.47
N TYR A 320 -1.90 18.46 6.25
CA TYR A 320 -1.44 19.82 5.96
C TYR A 320 -2.51 20.66 5.25
N LYS A 321 -2.71 21.90 5.69
CA LYS A 321 -3.72 22.79 5.11
C LYS A 321 -3.44 23.10 3.63
N TYR A 322 -4.48 23.03 2.80
CA TYR A 322 -4.49 23.50 1.43
C TYR A 322 -5.73 24.37 1.16
N SER A 323 -5.58 25.40 0.34
CA SER A 323 -6.69 26.23 -0.16
C SER A 323 -6.48 26.54 -1.63
N LEU A 324 -7.56 26.42 -2.42
CA LEU A 324 -7.59 26.81 -3.83
C LEU A 324 -7.44 28.34 -4.06
N THR A 325 -7.47 29.13 -2.99
CA THR A 325 -7.23 30.58 -3.01
C THR A 325 -5.80 30.98 -2.64
N GLU A 326 -4.95 30.04 -2.20
CA GLU A 326 -3.56 30.34 -1.88
C GLU A 326 -2.75 30.58 -3.17
N THR A 327 -1.97 31.65 -3.17
CA THR A 327 -1.21 32.15 -4.33
C THR A 327 0.28 31.86 -4.25
N ASN A 328 0.81 31.54 -3.06
CA ASN A 328 2.20 31.13 -2.87
C ASN A 328 2.31 29.60 -2.71
N PRO A 329 2.86 28.86 -3.70
CA PRO A 329 3.02 27.41 -3.60
C PRO A 329 3.79 26.93 -2.37
N THR A 330 4.73 27.75 -1.88
CA THR A 330 5.52 27.47 -0.66
C THR A 330 4.63 27.26 0.57
N ASN A 331 3.48 27.94 0.65
CA ASN A 331 2.58 27.88 1.81
C ASN A 331 1.81 26.56 1.90
N TYR A 332 1.63 25.84 0.79
CA TYR A 332 0.95 24.53 0.73
C TYR A 332 1.87 23.38 0.27
N ARG A 333 3.18 23.61 0.20
CA ARG A 333 4.16 22.64 -0.30
C ARG A 333 4.14 21.30 0.45
N ASP A 334 3.75 21.30 1.73
CA ASP A 334 3.63 20.09 2.56
C ASP A 334 2.43 19.25 2.10
N ALA A 335 1.27 19.88 1.89
CA ALA A 335 0.08 19.23 1.34
C ALA A 335 0.32 18.72 -0.08
N SER A 336 1.05 19.48 -0.90
CA SER A 336 1.41 19.08 -2.27
C SER A 336 2.39 17.90 -2.31
N THR A 337 3.42 17.92 -1.46
CA THR A 337 4.37 16.79 -1.32
C THR A 337 3.66 15.53 -0.82
N THR A 338 2.71 15.70 0.12
CA THR A 338 1.91 14.60 0.67
C THR A 338 0.94 14.03 -0.37
N GLN A 339 0.26 14.87 -1.14
CA GLN A 339 -0.62 14.42 -2.22
C GLN A 339 0.13 13.62 -3.29
N LEU A 340 1.28 14.14 -3.75
CA LEU A 340 2.11 13.46 -4.74
C LEU A 340 2.60 12.10 -4.23
N PHE A 341 3.03 12.05 -2.97
CA PHE A 341 3.45 10.81 -2.31
C PHE A 341 2.30 9.81 -2.20
N TYR A 342 1.12 10.23 -1.72
CA TYR A 342 -0.07 9.39 -1.62
C TYR A 342 -0.48 8.80 -2.97
N THR A 343 -0.65 9.63 -4.00
CA THR A 343 -1.12 9.18 -5.31
C THR A 343 -0.12 8.23 -5.99
N ALA A 344 1.19 8.50 -5.87
CA ALA A 344 2.22 7.64 -6.47
C ALA A 344 2.34 6.27 -5.76
N ASN A 345 2.28 6.23 -4.43
CA ASN A 345 2.29 4.96 -3.69
C ASN A 345 0.99 4.15 -3.90
N GLN A 346 -0.17 4.82 -3.91
CA GLN A 346 -1.44 4.14 -4.17
C GLN A 346 -1.45 3.52 -5.58
N TYR A 347 -0.89 4.21 -6.58
CA TYR A 347 -0.79 3.68 -7.94
C TYR A 347 0.26 2.58 -8.08
N HIS A 348 1.39 2.65 -7.36
CA HIS A 348 2.31 1.51 -7.22
C HIS A 348 1.58 0.26 -6.76
N ASP A 349 0.81 0.35 -5.67
CA ASP A 349 0.08 -0.80 -5.11
C ASP A 349 -0.99 -1.34 -6.09
N VAL A 350 -1.68 -0.47 -6.83
CA VAL A 350 -2.65 -0.87 -7.87
C VAL A 350 -1.95 -1.53 -9.07
N LEU A 351 -0.78 -1.05 -9.49
CA LEU A 351 0.00 -1.65 -10.57
C LEU A 351 0.61 -3.00 -10.18
N HIS A 352 1.11 -3.13 -8.95
CA HIS A 352 1.59 -4.39 -8.38
C HIS A 352 0.46 -5.43 -8.35
N ALA A 353 -0.73 -5.05 -7.89
CA ALA A 353 -1.93 -5.90 -7.93
C ALA A 353 -2.26 -6.40 -9.36
N LEU A 354 -1.97 -5.61 -10.39
CA LEU A 354 -2.16 -5.95 -11.80
C LEU A 354 -0.95 -6.69 -12.42
N GLY A 355 0.12 -6.92 -11.66
CA GLY A 355 1.30 -7.71 -12.06
C GLY A 355 2.51 -6.90 -12.52
N PHE A 356 2.57 -5.59 -12.24
CA PHE A 356 3.83 -4.84 -12.29
C PHE A 356 4.58 -5.04 -10.96
N ASP A 357 5.08 -6.26 -10.79
CA ASP A 357 5.86 -6.69 -9.64
C ASP A 357 7.36 -6.40 -9.81
N GLU A 358 8.16 -6.81 -8.83
CA GLU A 358 9.60 -6.61 -8.80
C GLU A 358 10.29 -7.29 -10.00
N LYS A 359 9.79 -8.43 -10.49
CA LYS A 359 10.36 -9.14 -11.66
C LYS A 359 9.96 -8.46 -12.97
N ALA A 360 8.81 -7.81 -12.99
CA ALA A 360 8.34 -6.98 -14.09
C ALA A 360 9.03 -5.59 -14.15
N GLY A 361 9.94 -5.31 -13.21
CA GLY A 361 10.74 -4.09 -13.17
C GLY A 361 9.96 -2.88 -12.66
N ASN A 362 9.23 -3.05 -11.55
CA ASN A 362 8.61 -1.95 -10.83
C ASN A 362 9.66 -1.05 -10.14
N PHE A 363 9.19 -0.05 -9.38
CA PHE A 363 10.07 0.96 -8.75
C PHE A 363 10.10 0.77 -7.23
N GLN A 364 11.15 0.12 -6.72
CA GLN A 364 11.32 -0.17 -5.29
C GLN A 364 12.78 0.02 -4.83
N ALA A 365 12.96 0.59 -3.65
CA ALA A 365 14.28 0.70 -3.01
C ALA A 365 14.83 -0.69 -2.64
N ASN A 366 13.94 -1.58 -2.19
CA ASN A 366 14.21 -2.92 -1.70
C ASN A 366 13.12 -3.88 -2.18
N ASN A 367 13.52 -4.83 -3.03
CA ASN A 367 12.63 -5.79 -3.68
C ASN A 367 12.38 -7.04 -2.80
N ASN A 368 12.79 -7.04 -1.53
CA ASN A 368 12.61 -8.14 -0.56
C ASN A 368 13.01 -9.56 -1.07
N ASN A 369 14.04 -9.63 -1.94
CA ASN A 369 14.46 -10.84 -2.66
C ASN A 369 13.44 -11.44 -3.65
N ASN A 370 12.36 -10.72 -4.00
CA ASN A 370 11.34 -11.18 -4.94
C ASN A 370 11.82 -11.21 -6.41
N GLY A 371 12.86 -10.45 -6.77
CA GLY A 371 13.44 -10.40 -8.12
C GLY A 371 13.69 -8.97 -8.59
N GLY A 372 13.96 -8.80 -9.89
CA GLY A 372 14.29 -7.49 -10.47
C GLY A 372 15.62 -6.91 -9.97
N ALA A 373 15.84 -5.63 -10.28
CA ALA A 373 16.95 -4.84 -9.76
C ALA A 373 16.41 -3.70 -8.87
N ALA A 374 16.70 -3.79 -7.57
CA ALA A 374 16.28 -2.81 -6.56
C ALA A 374 17.10 -1.50 -6.60
N ASN A 375 16.81 -0.59 -5.67
CA ASN A 375 17.36 0.77 -5.52
C ASN A 375 16.77 1.80 -6.49
N ASP A 376 15.52 1.62 -6.92
CA ASP A 376 14.90 2.45 -7.97
C ASP A 376 13.53 3.05 -7.64
N ALA A 377 13.22 3.14 -6.35
CA ALA A 377 12.13 3.96 -5.80
C ALA A 377 11.99 5.31 -6.51
N VAL A 378 10.76 5.70 -6.86
CA VAL A 378 10.52 6.89 -7.68
C VAL A 378 10.90 8.18 -6.93
N ILE A 379 11.73 9.01 -7.57
CA ILE A 379 12.03 10.37 -7.12
C ILE A 379 10.85 11.27 -7.54
N LEU A 380 10.05 11.69 -6.57
CA LEU A 380 8.81 12.45 -6.76
C LEU A 380 9.05 13.95 -6.45
N MET A 381 9.32 14.77 -7.46
CA MET A 381 9.58 16.20 -7.31
C MET A 381 8.29 17.00 -7.48
N THR A 382 7.80 17.61 -6.41
CA THR A 382 6.69 18.57 -6.46
C THR A 382 7.18 20.01 -6.57
N GLN A 383 6.37 20.89 -7.19
CA GLN A 383 6.65 22.30 -7.40
C GLN A 383 8.03 22.53 -8.03
N ASP A 384 8.37 21.68 -9.00
CA ASP A 384 9.69 21.70 -9.62
C ASP A 384 9.89 23.01 -10.41
N GLY A 385 10.96 23.74 -10.08
CA GLY A 385 11.22 25.08 -10.60
C GLY A 385 11.81 25.10 -12.01
N SER A 386 12.09 23.95 -12.64
CA SER A 386 12.74 23.90 -13.96
C SER A 386 11.80 24.32 -15.10
N ARG A 387 10.47 24.17 -14.92
CA ARG A 387 9.44 24.46 -15.93
C ARG A 387 8.12 24.91 -15.29
N LEU A 388 7.21 25.37 -16.14
CA LEU A 388 5.80 25.61 -15.84
C LEU A 388 4.93 24.91 -16.90
N ASN A 389 3.64 24.75 -16.61
CA ASN A 389 2.63 24.28 -17.58
C ASN A 389 2.95 22.93 -18.24
N ASN A 390 3.46 21.97 -17.46
CA ASN A 390 3.73 20.61 -17.91
C ASN A 390 3.79 19.63 -16.72
N ALA A 391 4.17 18.39 -16.96
CA ALA A 391 4.87 17.51 -16.01
C ALA A 391 5.93 16.71 -16.79
N ALA A 392 6.68 15.81 -16.15
CA ALA A 392 7.58 14.88 -16.86
C ALA A 392 8.03 13.70 -15.99
N PHE A 393 8.13 12.51 -16.59
CA PHE A 393 8.77 11.33 -16.00
C PHE A 393 10.01 10.91 -16.81
N SER A 394 11.12 10.65 -16.11
CA SER A 394 12.32 10.02 -16.68
C SER A 394 12.38 8.56 -16.26
N THR A 395 12.30 7.63 -17.23
CA THR A 395 12.39 6.18 -17.00
C THR A 395 13.74 5.62 -17.44
N PRO A 396 14.74 5.49 -16.56
CA PRO A 396 15.90 4.65 -16.83
C PRO A 396 15.54 3.15 -16.65
N PRO A 397 16.40 2.23 -17.11
CA PRO A 397 16.26 0.80 -16.87
C PRO A 397 16.11 0.42 -15.40
N ASP A 398 15.65 -0.82 -15.17
CA ASP A 398 15.55 -1.47 -13.86
C ASP A 398 16.79 -1.27 -12.98
N GLY A 399 16.58 -0.99 -11.68
CA GLY A 399 17.67 -0.69 -10.74
C GLY A 399 18.26 0.72 -10.84
N GLN A 400 17.62 1.63 -11.57
CA GLN A 400 17.88 3.07 -11.52
C GLN A 400 16.58 3.85 -11.25
N PRO A 401 16.58 4.82 -10.31
CA PRO A 401 15.36 5.56 -9.94
C PRO A 401 14.65 6.23 -11.11
N GLY A 402 13.35 5.96 -11.24
CA GLY A 402 12.45 6.81 -12.02
C GLY A 402 12.40 8.21 -11.41
N ARG A 403 12.27 9.26 -12.23
CA ARG A 403 12.15 10.64 -11.73
C ARG A 403 10.95 11.36 -12.32
N MET A 404 9.97 11.64 -11.48
CA MET A 404 8.77 12.43 -11.78
C MET A 404 8.99 13.89 -11.37
N MET A 405 8.63 14.84 -12.22
CA MET A 405 8.72 16.28 -12.00
C MET A 405 7.36 16.92 -12.27
N MET A 406 6.68 17.34 -11.20
CA MET A 406 5.39 18.02 -11.23
C MET A 406 5.60 19.53 -11.16
N TYR A 407 5.03 20.28 -12.11
CA TYR A 407 5.22 21.73 -12.20
C TYR A 407 3.98 22.52 -11.74
N ILE A 408 4.18 23.82 -11.54
CA ILE A 408 3.10 24.79 -11.37
C ILE A 408 2.56 25.19 -12.76
N TRP A 409 1.24 25.36 -12.85
CA TRP A 409 0.49 25.76 -14.04
C TRP A 409 -0.12 27.15 -13.84
N ASP A 410 0.00 28.04 -14.83
CA ASP A 410 -0.39 29.45 -14.74
C ASP A 410 -1.44 29.93 -15.74
N TYR A 411 -2.20 29.00 -16.31
CA TYR A 411 -3.43 29.28 -17.06
C TYR A 411 -4.63 29.70 -16.20
N SER A 412 -4.47 29.80 -14.88
CA SER A 412 -5.48 30.29 -13.93
C SER A 412 -4.89 31.25 -12.89
N THR A 413 -5.78 32.00 -12.24
CA THR A 413 -5.48 32.81 -11.06
C THR A 413 -6.37 32.36 -9.88
N PRO A 414 -5.81 31.81 -8.79
CA PRO A 414 -4.40 31.47 -8.57
C PRO A 414 -3.83 30.42 -9.54
N LYS A 415 -2.51 30.31 -9.58
CA LYS A 415 -1.80 29.23 -10.27
C LYS A 415 -2.15 27.87 -9.64
N ARG A 416 -2.24 26.82 -10.46
CA ARG A 416 -2.59 25.46 -10.02
C ARG A 416 -1.33 24.59 -9.92
N ASP A 417 -1.25 23.74 -8.90
CA ASP A 417 -0.14 22.79 -8.72
C ASP A 417 -0.57 21.42 -9.23
N SER A 418 0.14 20.90 -10.25
CA SER A 418 -0.21 19.63 -10.91
C SER A 418 -0.13 18.42 -9.99
N SER A 419 0.50 18.53 -8.81
CA SER A 419 0.50 17.48 -7.79
C SER A 419 -0.90 17.18 -7.23
N PHE A 420 -1.86 18.11 -7.34
CA PHE A 420 -3.26 17.90 -6.98
C PHE A 420 -4.14 17.42 -8.14
N ASP A 421 -3.61 17.35 -9.37
CA ASP A 421 -4.27 16.67 -10.49
C ASP A 421 -3.72 15.24 -10.56
N THR A 422 -4.38 14.34 -9.84
CA THR A 422 -3.97 12.95 -9.66
C THR A 422 -3.98 12.21 -11.01
N GLY A 423 -4.78 12.66 -11.99
CA GLY A 423 -4.72 12.19 -13.36
C GLY A 423 -3.35 12.42 -13.99
N VAL A 424 -2.77 13.62 -13.81
CA VAL A 424 -1.43 13.94 -14.33
C VAL A 424 -0.36 13.12 -13.61
N VAL A 425 -0.46 12.94 -12.28
CA VAL A 425 0.47 12.08 -11.53
C VAL A 425 0.46 10.64 -12.06
N ILE A 426 -0.72 10.08 -12.34
CA ILE A 426 -0.88 8.74 -12.91
C ILE A 426 -0.37 8.67 -14.35
N HIS A 427 -0.59 9.71 -15.16
CA HIS A 427 -0.04 9.83 -16.50
C HIS A 427 1.49 9.74 -16.47
N GLU A 428 2.15 10.55 -15.64
CA GLU A 428 3.60 10.53 -15.51
C GLU A 428 4.13 9.17 -15.02
N TYR A 429 3.52 8.59 -13.97
CA TYR A 429 3.94 7.28 -13.48
C TYR A 429 3.78 6.17 -14.55
N THR A 430 2.80 6.30 -15.44
CA THR A 430 2.55 5.35 -16.52
C THR A 430 3.62 5.40 -17.63
N HIS A 431 4.36 6.50 -17.78
CA HIS A 431 5.60 6.50 -18.57
C HIS A 431 6.69 5.64 -17.93
N GLY A 432 6.70 5.52 -16.60
CA GLY A 432 7.50 4.52 -15.87
C GLY A 432 7.10 3.10 -16.27
N LEU A 433 5.85 2.73 -16.01
CA LEU A 433 5.25 1.43 -16.33
C LEU A 433 5.52 0.99 -17.78
N SER A 434 5.12 1.82 -18.76
CA SER A 434 5.15 1.46 -20.17
C SER A 434 6.56 1.30 -20.74
N ASN A 435 7.54 2.08 -20.25
CA ASN A 435 8.95 1.94 -20.64
C ASN A 435 9.70 0.83 -19.88
N ARG A 436 9.24 0.40 -18.69
CA ARG A 436 9.81 -0.77 -17.99
C ARG A 436 9.30 -2.09 -18.60
N LEU A 437 8.03 -2.16 -18.97
CA LEU A 437 7.45 -3.37 -19.59
C LEU A 437 7.86 -3.55 -21.06
N THR A 438 7.80 -2.49 -21.88
CA THR A 438 8.04 -2.61 -23.34
C THR A 438 9.50 -2.94 -23.64
N GLY A 439 9.77 -4.14 -24.17
CA GLY A 439 11.12 -4.62 -24.44
C GLY A 439 11.87 -5.15 -23.20
N GLY A 440 11.20 -5.22 -22.06
CA GLY A 440 11.69 -5.77 -20.80
C GLY A 440 12.44 -4.77 -19.90
N PRO A 441 12.52 -5.03 -18.58
CA PRO A 441 12.96 -4.06 -17.57
C PRO A 441 14.33 -3.42 -17.83
N ALA A 442 15.25 -4.17 -18.43
CA ALA A 442 16.61 -3.73 -18.72
C ALA A 442 16.72 -2.74 -19.91
N ASN A 443 15.64 -2.44 -20.64
CA ASN A 443 15.70 -1.65 -21.88
C ASN A 443 14.56 -0.62 -22.01
N SER A 444 14.67 0.48 -21.27
CA SER A 444 13.74 1.62 -21.36
C SER A 444 13.86 2.48 -22.63
N GLY A 445 14.61 2.04 -23.65
CA GLY A 445 14.74 2.74 -24.93
C GLY A 445 13.59 2.47 -25.92
N CYS A 446 12.61 1.64 -25.56
CA CYS A 446 11.69 1.04 -26.53
C CYS A 446 10.50 1.91 -26.97
N LEU A 447 10.22 3.02 -26.29
CA LEU A 447 9.19 4.00 -26.69
C LEU A 447 9.79 5.36 -27.08
N ALA A 448 11.01 5.37 -27.65
CA ALA A 448 11.83 6.57 -27.87
C ALA A 448 11.28 7.65 -28.83
N GLY A 449 10.09 7.50 -29.43
CA GLY A 449 9.46 8.54 -30.24
C GLY A 449 8.55 8.01 -31.35
N GLY A 450 8.06 8.91 -32.20
CA GLY A 450 7.19 8.55 -33.33
C GLY A 450 5.89 7.86 -32.87
N GLU A 451 5.55 6.73 -33.50
CA GLU A 451 4.35 5.97 -33.13
C GLU A 451 4.47 5.25 -31.79
N SER A 452 5.66 4.71 -31.43
CA SER A 452 5.85 4.04 -30.14
C SER A 452 5.82 5.02 -28.97
N GLY A 453 6.52 6.15 -29.09
CA GLY A 453 6.44 7.24 -28.11
C GLY A 453 5.04 7.83 -28.01
N GLY A 454 4.33 7.95 -29.14
CA GLY A 454 2.92 8.32 -29.15
C GLY A 454 2.02 7.33 -28.39
N MET A 455 2.24 6.02 -28.54
CA MET A 455 1.50 5.05 -27.72
C MET A 455 1.85 5.16 -26.23
N GLY A 456 3.09 5.53 -25.88
CA GLY A 456 3.50 5.92 -24.52
C GLY A 456 2.53 6.93 -23.89
N GLU A 457 2.38 8.09 -24.54
CA GLU A 457 1.42 9.14 -24.16
C GLU A 457 -0.02 8.62 -24.04
N GLY A 458 -0.43 7.77 -24.98
CA GLY A 458 -1.78 7.22 -25.03
C GLY A 458 -2.08 6.20 -23.93
N TRP A 459 -1.10 5.38 -23.54
CA TRP A 459 -1.22 4.50 -22.38
C TRP A 459 -1.31 5.31 -21.09
N SER A 460 -0.52 6.38 -20.97
CA SER A 460 -0.53 7.27 -19.82
C SER A 460 -1.88 7.97 -19.61
N ASP A 461 -2.48 8.53 -20.66
CA ASP A 461 -3.86 9.04 -20.59
C ASP A 461 -4.87 7.93 -20.29
N PHE A 462 -4.77 6.77 -20.96
CA PHE A 462 -5.70 5.66 -20.78
C PHE A 462 -5.76 5.16 -19.33
N MET A 463 -4.62 5.01 -18.66
CA MET A 463 -4.58 4.54 -17.27
C MET A 463 -5.16 5.58 -16.31
N ALA A 464 -4.81 6.86 -16.47
CA ALA A 464 -5.37 7.96 -15.68
C ALA A 464 -6.90 8.02 -15.79
N ILE A 465 -7.45 7.90 -17.00
CA ILE A 465 -8.89 7.91 -17.25
C ILE A 465 -9.57 6.67 -16.70
N SER A 466 -8.94 5.50 -16.82
CA SER A 466 -9.48 4.23 -16.31
C SER A 466 -9.60 4.23 -14.79
N VAL A 467 -8.61 4.82 -14.08
CA VAL A 467 -8.67 5.03 -12.62
C VAL A 467 -9.79 6.00 -12.25
N HIS A 468 -9.97 7.10 -12.99
CA HIS A 468 -10.95 8.14 -12.70
C HIS A 468 -12.34 7.94 -13.32
N LEU A 469 -12.68 6.71 -13.72
CA LEU A 469 -14.07 6.32 -13.94
C LEU A 469 -14.84 6.32 -12.63
N GLN A 470 -15.90 7.13 -12.58
CA GLN A 470 -16.77 7.30 -11.42
C GLN A 470 -17.86 6.22 -11.39
N PRO A 471 -18.50 5.96 -10.23
CA PRO A 471 -19.61 5.02 -10.14
C PRO A 471 -20.73 5.29 -11.16
N LYS A 472 -21.08 6.57 -11.36
CA LYS A 472 -22.12 7.04 -12.28
C LYS A 472 -21.73 7.06 -13.77
N ASP A 473 -20.47 6.80 -14.12
CA ASP A 473 -20.04 6.87 -15.51
C ASP A 473 -20.59 5.69 -16.32
N THR A 474 -21.01 6.00 -17.54
CA THR A 474 -21.50 5.05 -18.54
C THR A 474 -20.70 5.22 -19.82
N ARG A 475 -20.91 4.37 -20.83
CA ARG A 475 -20.30 4.51 -22.18
C ARG A 475 -20.40 5.91 -22.78
N ALA A 476 -21.44 6.68 -22.43
CA ALA A 476 -21.60 8.06 -22.90
C ALA A 476 -20.68 9.08 -22.21
N ALA A 477 -19.88 8.68 -21.21
CA ALA A 477 -18.98 9.55 -20.48
C ALA A 477 -17.92 10.18 -21.42
N VAL A 478 -17.72 11.48 -21.24
CA VAL A 478 -16.72 12.29 -21.92
C VAL A 478 -15.67 12.66 -20.88
N LYS A 479 -14.40 12.30 -21.12
CA LYS A 479 -13.30 12.46 -20.17
C LYS A 479 -12.23 13.37 -20.77
N PRO A 480 -12.09 14.63 -20.34
CA PRO A 480 -10.93 15.44 -20.67
C PRO A 480 -9.68 14.91 -19.93
N MET A 481 -8.53 15.50 -20.21
CA MET A 481 -7.28 15.26 -19.49
C MET A 481 -6.68 16.59 -19.04
N GLY A 482 -6.39 16.74 -17.75
CA GLY A 482 -5.81 17.96 -17.18
C GLY A 482 -6.65 19.22 -17.40
N ASP A 483 -7.97 19.14 -17.44
CA ASP A 483 -8.87 20.30 -17.58
C ASP A 483 -8.79 21.26 -16.39
N TRP A 484 -8.61 20.72 -15.18
CA TRP A 484 -8.39 21.54 -14.00
C TRP A 484 -7.06 22.32 -14.09
N ILE A 485 -5.90 21.68 -14.21
CA ILE A 485 -4.62 22.43 -14.34
C ILE A 485 -4.58 23.36 -15.57
N ALA A 486 -5.17 22.95 -16.70
CA ALA A 486 -5.19 23.75 -17.92
C ALA A 486 -6.16 24.95 -17.86
N ASN A 487 -7.10 24.93 -16.93
CA ASN A 487 -8.21 25.88 -16.85
C ASN A 487 -9.06 25.92 -18.14
N GLU A 488 -9.15 24.79 -18.84
CA GLU A 488 -9.84 24.61 -20.11
C GLU A 488 -10.73 23.36 -19.99
N PRO A 489 -12.08 23.48 -20.01
CA PRO A 489 -13.00 22.36 -19.80
C PRO A 489 -12.86 21.18 -20.77
N LYS A 490 -12.17 21.34 -21.90
CA LYS A 490 -11.84 20.24 -22.83
C LYS A 490 -10.53 19.51 -22.51
N GLY A 491 -9.73 20.04 -21.59
CA GLY A 491 -8.40 19.53 -21.25
C GLY A 491 -7.32 19.88 -22.28
N ILE A 492 -6.15 19.28 -22.11
CA ILE A 492 -4.93 19.57 -22.89
C ILE A 492 -4.84 18.80 -24.22
N ARG A 493 -5.80 17.93 -24.52
CA ARG A 493 -5.82 17.08 -25.73
C ARG A 493 -6.75 17.66 -26.79
N ALA A 494 -6.52 17.33 -28.06
CA ALA A 494 -7.28 17.89 -29.18
C ALA A 494 -8.79 17.60 -29.13
N TYR A 495 -9.16 16.45 -28.53
CA TYR A 495 -10.53 16.06 -28.23
C TYR A 495 -10.53 15.35 -26.86
N PRO A 496 -11.58 15.49 -26.05
CA PRO A 496 -11.76 14.65 -24.88
C PRO A 496 -12.04 13.20 -25.30
N TYR A 497 -11.80 12.26 -24.39
CA TYR A 497 -12.01 10.85 -24.63
C TYR A 497 -13.49 10.49 -24.51
N ALA A 498 -14.06 9.99 -25.60
CA ALA A 498 -15.48 9.71 -25.73
C ALA A 498 -15.70 8.61 -26.77
N THR A 499 -16.66 7.71 -26.54
CA THR A 499 -17.02 6.69 -27.55
C THR A 499 -17.87 7.25 -28.70
N SER A 500 -18.19 8.54 -28.67
CA SER A 500 -18.89 9.26 -29.74
C SER A 500 -17.91 9.71 -30.81
N LEU A 501 -18.07 9.22 -32.04
CA LEU A 501 -17.28 9.64 -33.20
C LEU A 501 -17.53 11.11 -33.58
N THR A 502 -18.63 11.72 -33.12
CA THR A 502 -18.89 13.15 -33.30
C THR A 502 -18.13 14.00 -32.26
N THR A 503 -17.96 13.49 -31.04
CA THR A 503 -17.27 14.20 -29.94
C THR A 503 -15.75 14.09 -30.09
N ASN A 504 -15.28 12.92 -30.51
CA ASN A 504 -13.88 12.64 -30.81
C ASN A 504 -13.83 11.84 -32.12
N PRO A 505 -13.45 12.46 -33.26
CA PRO A 505 -13.48 11.83 -34.57
C PRO A 505 -12.20 11.08 -34.94
N LEU A 506 -11.24 10.92 -34.01
CA LEU A 506 -9.93 10.36 -34.32
C LEU A 506 -10.01 8.88 -34.73
N THR A 507 -9.26 8.52 -35.78
CA THR A 507 -9.01 7.15 -36.24
C THR A 507 -7.50 6.95 -36.49
N TYR A 508 -7.07 5.72 -36.78
CA TYR A 508 -5.67 5.41 -37.08
C TYR A 508 -5.08 6.28 -38.20
N LYS A 509 -5.89 6.65 -39.20
CA LYS A 509 -5.45 7.51 -40.31
C LYS A 509 -5.18 8.94 -39.88
N SER A 510 -5.77 9.41 -38.77
CA SER A 510 -5.48 10.73 -38.18
C SER A 510 -4.02 10.88 -37.74
N ALA A 511 -3.25 9.80 -37.58
CA ALA A 511 -1.83 9.84 -37.24
C ALA A 511 -0.93 10.21 -38.44
N ASN A 512 -1.45 10.20 -39.67
CA ASN A 512 -0.66 10.54 -40.85
C ASN A 512 -0.30 12.04 -40.87
N GLY A 513 0.99 12.33 -41.00
CA GLY A 513 1.52 13.70 -40.97
C GLY A 513 1.73 14.27 -39.57
N LEU A 514 1.40 13.54 -38.49
CA LEU A 514 1.69 13.97 -37.13
C LEU A 514 3.12 13.59 -36.71
N SER A 515 3.81 14.54 -36.06
CA SER A 515 5.11 14.33 -35.40
C SER A 515 5.04 14.46 -33.87
N SER A 516 3.98 15.06 -33.33
CA SER A 516 3.78 15.20 -31.87
C SER A 516 3.31 13.89 -31.27
N VAL A 517 4.10 13.34 -30.34
CA VAL A 517 3.75 12.11 -29.60
C VAL A 517 2.42 12.26 -28.87
N HIS A 518 2.16 13.38 -28.18
CA HIS A 518 0.89 13.63 -27.47
C HIS A 518 -0.34 13.55 -28.39
N ALA A 519 -0.23 14.06 -29.62
CA ALA A 519 -1.31 14.03 -30.60
C ALA A 519 -1.55 12.60 -31.14
N ILE A 520 -0.47 11.84 -31.35
CA ILE A 520 -0.54 10.41 -31.71
C ILE A 520 -1.12 9.58 -30.54
N GLY A 521 -0.75 9.90 -29.30
CA GLY A 521 -1.26 9.26 -28.09
C GLY A 521 -2.74 9.50 -27.86
N THR A 522 -3.24 10.69 -28.19
CA THR A 522 -4.69 10.96 -28.16
C THR A 522 -5.46 9.98 -29.06
N ILE A 523 -4.90 9.57 -30.21
CA ILE A 523 -5.51 8.57 -31.11
C ILE A 523 -5.47 7.18 -30.46
N TRP A 524 -4.34 6.78 -29.87
CA TRP A 524 -4.17 5.49 -29.22
C TRP A 524 -5.08 5.31 -27.99
N ALA A 525 -5.05 6.27 -27.06
CA ALA A 525 -5.93 6.33 -25.90
C ALA A 525 -7.41 6.29 -26.31
N THR A 526 -7.78 6.96 -27.40
CA THR A 526 -9.15 6.92 -27.94
C THR A 526 -9.55 5.51 -28.40
N ALA A 527 -8.64 4.72 -28.98
CA ALA A 527 -8.91 3.32 -29.32
C ALA A 527 -9.03 2.43 -28.08
N LEU A 528 -8.17 2.63 -27.07
CA LEU A 528 -8.25 1.91 -25.80
C LEU A 528 -9.50 2.28 -24.99
N TYR A 529 -10.01 3.50 -25.09
CA TYR A 529 -11.27 3.92 -24.44
C TYR A 529 -12.50 3.18 -25.01
N GLU A 530 -12.49 2.84 -26.30
CA GLU A 530 -13.53 1.97 -26.88
C GLU A 530 -13.42 0.53 -26.36
N VAL A 531 -12.19 0.01 -26.21
CA VAL A 531 -11.91 -1.31 -25.64
C VAL A 531 -12.38 -1.40 -24.18
N LEU A 532 -12.05 -0.39 -23.36
CA LEU A 532 -12.47 -0.26 -21.96
C LEU A 532 -13.99 -0.36 -21.82
N TRP A 533 -14.74 0.43 -22.57
CA TRP A 533 -16.20 0.39 -22.51
C TRP A 533 -16.79 -0.92 -23.07
N ASN A 534 -16.16 -1.55 -24.07
CA ASN A 534 -16.61 -2.86 -24.55
C ASN A 534 -16.41 -3.97 -23.50
N LEU A 535 -15.34 -3.90 -22.70
CA LEU A 535 -15.10 -4.84 -21.60
C LEU A 535 -16.01 -4.53 -20.40
N ILE A 536 -16.24 -3.26 -20.07
CA ILE A 536 -17.18 -2.84 -19.01
C ILE A 536 -18.62 -3.25 -19.32
N ASP A 537 -19.09 -3.05 -20.55
CA ASP A 537 -20.45 -3.46 -20.95
C ASP A 537 -20.67 -4.98 -20.82
N LYS A 538 -19.59 -5.77 -20.89
CA LYS A 538 -19.62 -7.25 -20.83
C LYS A 538 -19.44 -7.82 -19.43
N HIS A 539 -18.53 -7.25 -18.63
CA HIS A 539 -18.14 -7.79 -17.31
C HIS A 539 -18.50 -6.86 -16.14
N GLY A 540 -19.16 -5.73 -16.41
CA GLY A 540 -19.41 -4.69 -15.42
C GLY A 540 -18.16 -3.85 -15.12
N LYS A 541 -18.30 -2.95 -14.14
CA LYS A 541 -17.23 -2.06 -13.64
C LYS A 541 -17.12 -2.25 -12.14
N ASN A 542 -15.92 -2.51 -11.65
CA ASN A 542 -15.62 -2.47 -10.22
C ASN A 542 -15.21 -1.04 -9.84
N ASP A 543 -15.91 -0.43 -8.88
CA ASP A 543 -15.63 0.93 -8.41
C ASP A 543 -14.68 0.98 -7.19
N GLU A 544 -14.22 -0.18 -6.71
CA GLU A 544 -13.21 -0.29 -5.65
C GLU A 544 -11.81 0.15 -6.14
N ILE A 545 -10.92 0.46 -5.19
CA ILE A 545 -9.52 0.82 -5.42
C ILE A 545 -8.75 -0.33 -6.10
N PHE A 546 -8.98 -1.57 -5.64
CA PHE A 546 -8.24 -2.76 -6.08
C PHE A 546 -9.10 -3.72 -6.93
N PRO A 547 -8.47 -4.42 -7.90
CA PRO A 547 -9.12 -5.50 -8.64
C PRO A 547 -9.54 -6.67 -7.74
N LYS A 548 -10.69 -7.26 -8.05
CA LYS A 548 -11.10 -8.58 -7.55
C LYS A 548 -10.79 -9.61 -8.65
N PHE A 549 -10.26 -10.78 -8.27
CA PHE A 549 -9.75 -11.77 -9.22
C PHE A 549 -10.49 -13.11 -9.15
N ASN A 550 -10.65 -13.75 -10.31
CA ASN A 550 -10.94 -15.18 -10.43
C ASN A 550 -9.73 -15.86 -11.08
N GLY A 551 -8.93 -16.56 -10.27
CA GLY A 551 -7.58 -16.98 -10.67
C GLY A 551 -6.69 -15.75 -10.86
N GLN A 552 -6.15 -15.57 -12.07
CA GLN A 552 -5.36 -14.39 -12.46
C GLN A 552 -6.19 -13.32 -13.20
N VAL A 553 -7.47 -13.59 -13.50
CA VAL A 553 -8.31 -12.74 -14.34
C VAL A 553 -9.10 -11.75 -13.48
N PRO A 554 -9.01 -10.43 -13.70
CA PRO A 554 -9.91 -9.47 -13.05
C PRO A 554 -11.38 -9.79 -13.35
N THR A 555 -12.25 -9.66 -12.35
CA THR A 555 -13.66 -10.03 -12.49
C THR A 555 -14.53 -9.02 -13.25
N ASP A 556 -14.01 -7.81 -13.48
CA ASP A 556 -14.73 -6.71 -14.10
C ASP A 556 -13.97 -6.10 -15.28
N GLY A 557 -14.68 -5.36 -16.14
CA GLY A 557 -14.16 -4.84 -17.38
C GLY A 557 -13.16 -3.68 -17.24
N LYS A 558 -13.21 -2.91 -16.15
CA LYS A 558 -12.28 -1.78 -15.91
C LYS A 558 -10.89 -2.33 -15.65
N PHE A 559 -10.76 -3.19 -14.64
CA PHE A 559 -9.46 -3.78 -14.32
C PHE A 559 -9.00 -4.82 -15.33
N LEU A 560 -9.92 -5.53 -16.02
CA LEU A 560 -9.54 -6.39 -17.14
C LEU A 560 -8.92 -5.59 -18.29
N ALA A 561 -9.49 -4.44 -18.65
CA ALA A 561 -8.90 -3.57 -19.68
C ALA A 561 -7.49 -3.10 -19.30
N MET A 562 -7.29 -2.63 -18.06
CA MET A 562 -5.99 -2.22 -17.54
C MET A 562 -4.98 -3.39 -17.56
N LYS A 563 -5.39 -4.57 -17.11
CA LYS A 563 -4.56 -5.79 -17.10
C LYS A 563 -4.12 -6.20 -18.50
N LEU A 564 -5.05 -6.27 -19.46
CA LEU A 564 -4.75 -6.64 -20.83
C LEU A 564 -3.84 -5.63 -21.54
N VAL A 565 -3.94 -4.34 -21.18
CA VAL A 565 -3.03 -3.30 -21.66
C VAL A 565 -1.62 -3.50 -21.10
N MET A 566 -1.48 -3.77 -19.80
CA MET A 566 -0.18 -4.06 -19.17
C MET A 566 0.48 -5.33 -19.73
N ASP A 567 -0.29 -6.42 -19.85
CA ASP A 567 0.21 -7.67 -20.43
C ASP A 567 0.60 -7.48 -21.91
N GLY A 568 -0.16 -6.66 -22.66
CA GLY A 568 0.19 -6.25 -24.01
C GLY A 568 1.52 -5.48 -24.09
N MET A 569 1.82 -4.61 -23.12
CA MET A 569 3.12 -3.93 -23.04
C MET A 569 4.29 -4.90 -22.82
N ALA A 570 4.07 -5.98 -22.06
CA ALA A 570 5.09 -7.00 -21.80
C ALA A 570 5.29 -7.96 -22.99
N LEU A 571 4.26 -8.15 -23.82
CA LEU A 571 4.31 -9.03 -25.01
C LEU A 571 4.83 -8.33 -26.28
N GLN A 572 4.59 -7.02 -26.44
CA GLN A 572 4.92 -6.30 -27.67
C GLN A 572 6.44 -6.14 -27.88
N PRO A 573 6.91 -6.06 -29.16
CA PRO A 573 8.32 -5.83 -29.44
C PRO A 573 8.78 -4.44 -29.01
N CYS A 574 10.10 -4.26 -28.87
CA CYS A 574 10.73 -2.95 -28.72
C CYS A 574 10.46 -2.07 -29.97
N GLY A 575 10.09 -0.80 -29.78
CA GLY A 575 9.71 0.11 -30.87
C GLY A 575 8.42 -0.30 -31.62
N PRO A 576 7.31 -0.64 -30.93
CA PRO A 576 6.12 -1.16 -31.60
C PRO A 576 5.34 -0.08 -32.36
N ASN A 577 4.53 -0.50 -33.33
CA ASN A 577 3.48 0.33 -33.94
C ASN A 577 2.08 -0.06 -33.41
N MET A 578 1.04 0.76 -33.67
CA MET A 578 -0.32 0.53 -33.13
C MET A 578 -0.96 -0.80 -33.58
N VAL A 579 -0.57 -1.32 -34.75
CA VAL A 579 -1.05 -2.63 -35.23
C VAL A 579 -0.45 -3.75 -34.38
N GLN A 580 0.86 -3.67 -34.08
CA GLN A 580 1.55 -4.63 -33.21
C GLN A 580 1.09 -4.55 -31.75
N ALA A 581 0.92 -3.34 -31.21
CA ALA A 581 0.43 -3.14 -29.85
C ALA A 581 -1.02 -3.64 -29.68
N ARG A 582 -1.88 -3.41 -30.68
CA ARG A 582 -3.23 -4.00 -30.74
C ARG A 582 -3.16 -5.52 -30.68
N ASP A 583 -2.34 -6.13 -31.52
CA ASP A 583 -2.23 -7.59 -31.60
C ASP A 583 -1.70 -8.18 -30.29
N ALA A 584 -0.71 -7.53 -29.65
CA ALA A 584 -0.21 -7.91 -28.32
C ALA A 584 -1.29 -7.85 -27.22
N ILE A 585 -2.22 -6.88 -27.25
CA ILE A 585 -3.35 -6.81 -26.30
C ILE A 585 -4.38 -7.94 -26.54
N ILE A 586 -4.54 -8.38 -27.80
CA ILE A 586 -5.42 -9.50 -28.15
C ILE A 586 -4.79 -10.84 -27.79
N ASP A 587 -3.46 -10.96 -27.95
CA ASP A 587 -2.69 -12.12 -27.50
C ASP A 587 -2.64 -12.19 -25.97
N ALA A 588 -2.60 -11.06 -25.26
CA ALA A 588 -2.77 -11.00 -23.81
C ALA A 588 -4.12 -11.59 -23.36
N ASP A 589 -5.25 -11.29 -24.03
CA ASP A 589 -6.55 -11.91 -23.72
C ASP A 589 -6.57 -13.40 -24.05
N THR A 590 -5.85 -13.78 -25.10
CA THR A 590 -5.67 -15.19 -25.47
C THR A 590 -4.94 -15.96 -24.39
N ALA A 591 -3.86 -15.40 -23.83
CA ALA A 591 -3.09 -15.99 -22.74
C ALA A 591 -3.84 -15.99 -21.39
N LEU A 592 -4.48 -14.85 -21.03
CA LEU A 592 -5.08 -14.64 -19.72
C LEU A 592 -6.46 -15.30 -19.58
N THR A 593 -7.31 -15.24 -20.62
CA THR A 593 -8.71 -15.68 -20.54
C THR A 593 -9.05 -16.86 -21.45
N GLY A 594 -8.15 -17.23 -22.36
CA GLY A 594 -8.43 -18.15 -23.47
C GLY A 594 -9.08 -17.45 -24.67
N GLY A 595 -8.93 -16.13 -24.81
CA GLY A 595 -9.43 -15.35 -25.95
C GLY A 595 -10.93 -15.04 -25.85
N LYS A 596 -11.49 -15.07 -24.64
CA LYS A 596 -12.93 -14.92 -24.40
C LYS A 596 -13.46 -13.54 -24.78
N ASN A 597 -12.58 -12.54 -24.95
CA ASN A 597 -12.93 -11.14 -25.23
C ASN A 597 -12.54 -10.67 -26.62
N LYS A 598 -12.07 -11.57 -27.48
CA LYS A 598 -11.66 -11.32 -28.86
C LYS A 598 -12.58 -10.34 -29.59
N CYS A 599 -13.90 -10.54 -29.56
CA CYS A 599 -14.83 -9.68 -30.30
C CYS A 599 -15.00 -8.29 -29.69
N GLU A 600 -14.94 -8.15 -28.36
CA GLU A 600 -15.00 -6.85 -27.67
C GLU A 600 -13.75 -6.02 -27.98
N LEU A 601 -12.57 -6.65 -27.94
CA LEU A 601 -11.29 -6.02 -28.30
C LEU A 601 -11.30 -5.58 -29.77
N TRP A 602 -11.58 -6.49 -30.70
CA TRP A 602 -11.61 -6.18 -32.13
C TRP A 602 -12.64 -5.12 -32.50
N LYS A 603 -13.82 -5.10 -31.86
CA LYS A 603 -14.83 -4.04 -32.07
C LYS A 603 -14.34 -2.67 -31.61
N GLY A 604 -13.59 -2.60 -30.50
CA GLY A 604 -13.02 -1.36 -30.00
C GLY A 604 -11.98 -0.77 -30.97
N PHE A 605 -10.99 -1.58 -31.34
CA PHE A 605 -9.94 -1.18 -32.28
C PHE A 605 -10.47 -0.90 -33.70
N ALA A 606 -11.33 -1.77 -34.25
CA ALA A 606 -11.86 -1.60 -35.60
C ALA A 606 -12.71 -0.33 -35.74
N LYS A 607 -13.49 0.05 -34.72
CA LYS A 607 -14.24 1.31 -34.69
C LYS A 607 -13.36 2.55 -34.86
N ARG A 608 -12.07 2.47 -34.47
CA ARG A 608 -11.07 3.54 -34.61
C ARG A 608 -10.08 3.30 -35.74
N GLY A 609 -10.42 2.45 -36.71
CA GLY A 609 -9.59 2.23 -37.90
C GLY A 609 -8.42 1.25 -37.71
N LEU A 610 -8.34 0.55 -36.56
CA LEU A 610 -7.34 -0.48 -36.25
C LEU A 610 -7.88 -1.91 -36.46
N GLY A 611 -8.80 -2.11 -37.41
CA GLY A 611 -9.36 -3.41 -37.79
C GLY A 611 -8.36 -4.33 -38.51
N THR A 612 -8.82 -5.53 -38.90
CA THR A 612 -7.95 -6.64 -39.33
C THR A 612 -7.07 -6.35 -40.54
N ALA A 613 -7.48 -5.44 -41.44
CA ALA A 613 -6.69 -5.04 -42.60
C ALA A 613 -5.87 -3.74 -42.41
N ALA A 614 -5.83 -3.19 -41.19
CA ALA A 614 -5.05 -1.99 -40.89
C ALA A 614 -3.55 -2.25 -41.04
N LYS A 615 -2.81 -1.27 -41.59
CA LYS A 615 -1.37 -1.41 -41.86
C LYS A 615 -0.62 -0.15 -41.46
N TYR A 616 0.45 -0.35 -40.68
CA TYR A 616 1.42 0.69 -40.38
C TYR A 616 2.17 1.13 -41.64
N SER A 617 2.48 2.42 -41.68
CA SER A 617 3.39 3.08 -42.60
C SER A 617 3.82 4.38 -41.92
N SER A 618 5.07 4.79 -42.09
CA SER A 618 5.58 6.01 -41.42
C SER A 618 4.78 7.26 -41.81
N SER A 619 4.36 7.37 -43.07
CA SER A 619 3.66 8.53 -43.63
C SER A 619 2.22 8.28 -44.10
N SER A 620 1.85 7.03 -44.42
CA SER A 620 0.58 6.72 -45.09
C SER A 620 -0.06 5.43 -44.56
N ARG A 621 -0.47 5.46 -43.30
CA ARG A 621 -1.18 4.38 -42.59
C ARG A 621 -2.47 4.04 -43.32
N THR A 622 -2.74 2.75 -43.45
CA THR A 622 -4.02 2.23 -43.94
C THR A 622 -4.89 1.89 -42.74
N GLU A 623 -6.03 2.56 -42.61
CA GLU A 623 -7.05 2.21 -41.62
C GLU A 623 -7.93 1.06 -42.13
N SER A 624 -8.53 0.33 -41.20
CA SER A 624 -9.53 -0.70 -41.47
C SER A 624 -10.59 -0.72 -40.39
N PHE A 625 -11.84 -0.91 -40.79
CA PHE A 625 -12.98 -1.09 -39.89
C PHE A 625 -13.47 -2.55 -39.88
N ALA A 626 -12.70 -3.47 -40.49
CA ALA A 626 -13.06 -4.88 -40.61
C ALA A 626 -12.77 -5.65 -39.31
N LEU A 627 -13.69 -6.56 -38.97
CA LEU A 627 -13.57 -7.52 -37.88
C LEU A 627 -13.01 -8.86 -38.39
N PRO A 628 -12.42 -9.71 -37.52
CA PRO A 628 -12.12 -11.09 -37.87
C PRO A 628 -13.41 -11.91 -37.98
N SER A 629 -13.38 -13.00 -38.77
CA SER A 629 -14.49 -13.94 -38.81
C SER A 629 -14.81 -14.51 -37.43
N GLY A 630 -16.10 -14.66 -37.13
CA GLY A 630 -16.63 -15.03 -35.82
C GLY A 630 -16.92 -13.87 -34.87
N CYS A 631 -16.78 -12.61 -35.34
CA CYS A 631 -17.13 -11.39 -34.62
C CYS A 631 -18.00 -10.44 -35.48
#